data_AF-A2E1W7-F1
#
_entry.id   AF-A2E1W7-F1
#
_cell.length_a   1.000
_cell.length_b   1.000
_cell.length_c   1.000
_cell.angle_alpha   90.00
_cell.angle_beta   90.00
_cell.angle_gamma   90.00
#
_symmetry.space_group_name_H-M   'P 1'
#
loop_
_entity.id
_entity.type
_entity.pdbx_description
1 polymer ?
#
loop_
_entity_poly.entity_id
_entity_poly.type
_entity_poly.pdbx_seq_one_letter_code
_entity_poly.pdbx_strand_id
1 'polypeptide(L)'
;MLDKSDDFEKFKFKNINILSEKTIYRAIMYNDKEEFIYFTERDDFDKNQKLKSDLYPASYQGYSLLELCCYHGAVDCFKLLRTKFNLEITYMCLNLSFLGGNQEIMSECLKYQTPSEACMNFAIISHNIDFVTFLMNEYNITINLLNCGNYNNLESFLVYFDQTNDFNQCFTYSPLFEIPSLCKYFLSRGADINEKDILGRTALNYAQNCNSKETVQLLISYQVRSRAAFIKLPD
;
A
#
# COMPACT_ATOMS: atom_id res chain seq x y z
N MET A 1 -23.71 -0.44 17.82
CA MET A 1 -24.05 0.14 16.50
C MET A 1 -23.73 1.62 16.59
N LEU A 2 -22.52 2.01 16.19
CA LEU A 2 -22.16 3.41 16.00
C LEU A 2 -22.66 3.81 14.61
N ASP A 3 -23.24 5.00 14.51
CA ASP A 3 -24.00 5.51 13.38
C ASP A 3 -23.12 5.72 12.13
N LYS A 4 -22.96 4.65 11.34
CA LYS A 4 -22.17 4.65 10.10
C LYS A 4 -22.77 5.55 9.01
N SER A 5 -24.02 5.99 9.14
CA SER A 5 -24.71 6.75 8.09
C SER A 5 -24.32 8.23 8.10
N ASP A 6 -24.25 8.83 9.30
CA ASP A 6 -23.88 10.24 9.48
C ASP A 6 -22.40 10.52 9.14
N ASP A 7 -21.50 9.58 9.45
CA ASP A 7 -20.08 9.69 9.10
C ASP A 7 -19.85 9.52 7.59
N PHE A 8 -20.63 8.68 6.92
CA PHE A 8 -20.55 8.48 5.47
C PHE A 8 -21.08 9.69 4.69
N GLU A 9 -22.18 10.29 5.13
CA GLU A 9 -22.74 11.52 4.57
C GLU A 9 -21.77 12.71 4.74
N LYS A 10 -21.17 12.88 5.93
CA LYS A 10 -20.14 13.91 6.18
C LYS A 10 -18.87 13.70 5.34
N PHE A 11 -18.41 12.46 5.23
CA PHE A 11 -17.28 12.09 4.37
C PHE A 11 -17.55 12.46 2.91
N LYS A 12 -18.74 12.11 2.39
CA LYS A 12 -19.16 12.45 1.02
C LYS A 12 -19.24 13.96 0.80
N PHE A 13 -19.82 14.72 1.74
CA PHE A 13 -20.02 16.16 1.61
C PHE A 13 -18.70 16.96 1.63
N LYS A 14 -17.76 16.60 2.49
CA LYS A 14 -16.44 17.26 2.58
C LYS A 14 -15.57 16.97 1.35
N ASN A 15 -15.69 15.78 0.77
CA ASN A 15 -14.99 15.39 -0.45
C ASN A 15 -15.56 16.08 -1.70
N ILE A 16 -16.87 16.37 -1.72
CA ILE A 16 -17.52 17.15 -2.78
C ILE A 16 -16.89 18.56 -2.92
N ASN A 17 -16.40 19.18 -1.85
CA ASN A 17 -15.78 20.52 -1.94
C ASN A 17 -14.34 20.52 -2.48
N ILE A 18 -13.63 19.40 -2.44
CA ILE A 18 -12.31 19.25 -3.08
C ILE A 18 -12.47 18.82 -4.54
N LEU A 19 -13.51 18.01 -4.80
CA LEU A 19 -13.93 17.57 -6.12
C LEU A 19 -14.82 18.60 -6.84
N SER A 20 -15.18 19.70 -6.18
CA SER A 20 -15.99 20.75 -6.79
C SER A 20 -15.20 21.39 -7.94
N GLU A 21 -15.91 21.79 -8.97
CA GLU A 21 -15.31 22.38 -10.17
C GLU A 21 -14.44 23.60 -9.79
N LYS A 22 -13.24 23.70 -10.39
CA LYS A 22 -12.29 24.81 -10.26
C LYS A 22 -11.55 24.94 -8.92
N THR A 23 -10.92 23.88 -8.45
CA THR A 23 -9.90 23.97 -7.39
C THR A 23 -8.52 23.61 -7.94
N ILE A 24 -7.47 24.20 -7.38
CA ILE A 24 -6.08 23.83 -7.70
C ILE A 24 -5.82 22.34 -7.43
N TYR A 25 -6.52 21.75 -6.46
CA TYR A 25 -6.41 20.33 -6.12
C TYR A 25 -7.01 19.43 -7.20
N ARG A 26 -8.10 19.85 -7.83
CA ARG A 26 -8.67 19.18 -9.01
C ARG A 26 -7.70 19.24 -10.18
N ALA A 27 -7.07 20.39 -10.42
CA ALA A 27 -6.06 20.54 -11.46
C ALA A 27 -4.90 19.54 -11.24
N ILE A 28 -4.41 19.39 -9.99
CA ILE A 28 -3.42 18.37 -9.65
C ILE A 28 -3.97 16.95 -9.91
N MET A 29 -5.17 16.62 -9.41
CA MET A 29 -5.76 15.29 -9.52
C MET A 29 -5.86 14.79 -10.97
N TYR A 30 -6.13 15.69 -11.93
CA TYR A 30 -6.23 15.36 -13.35
C TYR A 30 -4.98 15.72 -14.15
N ASN A 31 -3.91 16.17 -13.49
CA ASN A 31 -2.70 16.72 -14.12
C ASN A 31 -3.02 17.81 -15.17
N ASP A 32 -4.02 18.65 -14.92
CA ASP A 32 -4.42 19.75 -15.80
C ASP A 32 -3.49 20.94 -15.63
N LYS A 33 -2.47 21.00 -16.49
CA LYS A 33 -1.43 22.03 -16.46
C LYS A 33 -1.98 23.44 -16.67
N GLU A 34 -2.95 23.62 -17.56
CA GLU A 34 -3.47 24.95 -17.92
C GLU A 34 -4.30 25.52 -16.78
N GLU A 35 -5.19 24.69 -16.19
CA GLU A 35 -5.95 25.08 -15.00
C GLU A 35 -5.01 25.32 -13.80
N PHE A 36 -3.96 24.51 -13.65
CA PHE A 36 -2.96 24.70 -12.59
C PHE A 36 -2.19 26.02 -12.75
N ILE A 37 -1.74 26.37 -13.98
CA ILE A 37 -1.09 27.65 -14.28
C ILE A 37 -2.00 28.80 -13.84
N TYR A 38 -3.27 28.78 -14.26
CA TYR A 38 -4.24 29.82 -13.89
C TYR A 38 -4.28 30.07 -12.37
N PHE A 39 -4.28 29.02 -11.54
CA PHE A 39 -4.24 29.18 -10.09
C PHE A 39 -2.92 29.72 -9.56
N THR A 40 -1.79 29.31 -10.13
CA THR A 40 -0.45 29.73 -9.68
C THR A 40 -0.05 31.14 -10.11
N GLU A 41 -0.80 31.78 -11.00
CA GLU A 41 -0.60 33.17 -11.42
C GLU A 41 -1.48 34.17 -10.66
N ARG A 42 -2.34 33.71 -9.76
CA ARG A 42 -3.17 34.61 -8.96
C ARG A 42 -2.36 35.26 -7.84
N ASP A 43 -2.66 36.53 -7.54
CA ASP A 43 -1.99 37.29 -6.48
C ASP A 43 -2.15 36.65 -5.08
N ASP A 44 -3.22 35.88 -4.87
CA ASP A 44 -3.51 35.18 -3.61
C ASP A 44 -2.92 33.76 -3.51
N PHE A 45 -2.11 33.35 -4.49
CA PHE A 45 -1.52 32.01 -4.50
C PHE A 45 -0.47 31.83 -3.39
N ASP A 46 -0.71 30.88 -2.49
CA ASP A 46 0.26 30.42 -1.50
C ASP A 46 0.90 29.09 -1.93
N LYS A 47 2.19 29.14 -2.29
CA LYS A 47 2.98 27.96 -2.67
C LYS A 47 3.17 26.96 -1.53
N ASN A 48 3.05 27.40 -0.28
CA ASN A 48 3.21 26.57 0.92
C ASN A 48 1.88 26.02 1.43
N GLN A 49 0.77 26.28 0.73
CA GLN A 49 -0.54 25.81 1.16
C GLN A 49 -0.56 24.29 1.28
N LYS A 50 -1.28 23.81 2.29
CA LYS A 50 -1.47 22.39 2.56
C LYS A 50 -2.95 22.04 2.54
N LEU A 51 -3.28 20.89 1.97
CA LEU A 51 -4.62 20.33 1.98
C LEU A 51 -4.75 19.29 3.09
N LYS A 52 -5.61 19.59 4.07
CA LYS A 52 -6.08 18.59 5.03
C LYS A 52 -7.43 18.04 4.56
N SER A 53 -7.45 16.76 4.19
CA SER A 53 -8.66 16.11 3.68
C SER A 53 -8.73 14.67 4.15
N ASP A 54 -9.95 14.20 4.33
CA ASP A 54 -10.23 12.80 4.68
C ASP A 54 -10.01 11.88 3.45
N LEU A 55 -9.92 12.43 2.23
CA LEU A 55 -9.42 11.73 1.04
C LEU A 55 -7.94 11.32 1.16
N TYR A 56 -7.19 12.03 2.00
CA TYR A 56 -5.75 11.87 2.17
C TYR A 56 -5.42 11.56 3.63
N PRO A 57 -5.92 10.45 4.19
CA PRO A 57 -5.91 10.21 5.64
C PRO A 57 -4.51 10.01 6.23
N ALA A 58 -3.50 9.77 5.39
CA ALA A 58 -2.14 9.49 5.83
C ALA A 58 -1.37 10.71 6.37
N SER A 59 -1.90 11.95 6.29
CA SER A 59 -1.24 13.14 6.83
C SER A 59 -2.11 13.96 7.79
N TYR A 60 -1.71 14.03 9.07
CA TYR A 60 -2.36 14.87 10.10
C TYR A 60 -2.22 16.37 9.82
N GLN A 61 -1.10 16.78 9.19
CA GLN A 61 -0.78 18.16 8.85
C GLN A 61 -1.27 18.57 7.45
N GLY A 62 -1.86 17.64 6.70
CA GLY A 62 -2.19 17.81 5.29
C GLY A 62 -0.97 17.66 4.37
N TYR A 63 -1.23 17.60 3.06
CA TYR A 63 -0.21 17.52 2.03
C TYR A 63 0.01 18.86 1.35
N SER A 64 1.26 19.21 1.10
CA SER A 64 1.63 20.31 0.21
C SER A 64 1.18 20.05 -1.22
N LEU A 65 1.15 21.08 -2.06
CA LEU A 65 0.86 20.93 -3.49
C LEU A 65 1.83 19.96 -4.18
N LEU A 66 3.12 19.99 -3.81
CA LEU A 66 4.13 19.11 -4.41
C LEU A 66 3.90 17.64 -4.03
N GLU A 67 3.57 17.38 -2.75
CA GLU A 67 3.22 16.05 -2.26
C GLU A 67 1.94 15.53 -2.91
N LEU A 68 0.93 16.39 -3.12
CA LEU A 68 -0.27 16.03 -3.87
C LEU A 68 0.03 15.68 -5.32
N CYS A 69 0.97 16.39 -5.96
CA CYS A 69 1.39 16.03 -7.31
C CYS A 69 2.05 14.64 -7.34
N CYS A 70 2.84 14.30 -6.31
CA CYS A 70 3.42 12.97 -6.18
C CYS A 70 2.34 11.90 -5.96
N TYR A 71 1.37 12.18 -5.09
CA TYR A 71 0.24 11.28 -4.78
C TYR A 71 -0.57 10.92 -6.03
N HIS A 72 -0.86 11.91 -6.87
CA HIS A 72 -1.71 11.75 -8.06
C HIS A 72 -0.93 11.44 -9.34
N GLY A 73 0.40 11.40 -9.29
CA GLY A 73 1.22 11.24 -10.50
C GLY A 73 1.15 12.45 -11.46
N ALA A 74 0.84 13.64 -10.95
CA ALA A 74 0.60 14.87 -11.71
C ALA A 74 1.91 15.54 -12.15
N VAL A 75 2.56 14.97 -13.16
CA VAL A 75 3.93 15.31 -13.55
C VAL A 75 4.09 16.74 -14.08
N ASP A 76 3.09 17.27 -14.77
CA ASP A 76 3.17 18.63 -15.32
C ASP A 76 3.05 19.67 -14.21
N CYS A 77 2.13 19.44 -13.27
CA CYS A 77 1.97 20.28 -12.08
C CYS A 77 3.23 20.22 -11.20
N PHE A 78 3.77 19.01 -11.00
CA PHE A 78 5.01 18.78 -10.25
C PHE A 78 6.20 19.56 -10.85
N LYS A 79 6.42 19.43 -12.16
CA LYS A 79 7.49 20.13 -12.88
C LYS A 79 7.34 21.65 -12.77
N LEU A 80 6.11 22.15 -12.90
CA LEU A 80 5.83 23.58 -12.76
C LEU A 80 6.21 24.07 -11.37
N LEU A 81 5.76 23.37 -10.31
CA LEU A 81 6.08 23.74 -8.93
C LEU A 81 7.58 23.76 -8.67
N ARG A 82 8.31 22.74 -9.15
CA ARG A 82 9.76 22.64 -9.01
C ARG A 82 10.48 23.76 -9.76
N THR A 83 10.10 24.03 -11.00
CA THR A 83 10.77 25.01 -11.85
C THR A 83 10.48 26.45 -11.42
N LYS A 84 9.22 26.77 -11.11
CA LYS A 84 8.79 28.15 -10.81
C LYS A 84 9.11 28.56 -9.38
N PHE A 85 8.96 27.65 -8.41
CA PHE A 85 9.03 27.98 -6.99
C PHE A 85 10.19 27.33 -6.24
N ASN A 86 10.96 26.47 -6.91
CA ASN A 86 12.09 25.73 -6.33
C ASN A 86 11.70 24.99 -5.03
N LEU A 87 10.51 24.38 -5.01
CA LEU A 87 10.02 23.67 -3.84
C LEU A 87 10.89 22.45 -3.54
N GLU A 88 11.26 22.26 -2.28
CA GLU A 88 12.08 21.14 -1.83
C GLU A 88 11.34 19.80 -1.99
N ILE A 89 12.05 18.78 -2.48
CA ILE A 89 11.55 17.41 -2.54
C ILE A 89 11.73 16.78 -1.16
N THR A 90 10.63 16.52 -0.48
CA THR A 90 10.62 15.88 0.84
C THR A 90 10.68 14.35 0.73
N TYR A 91 11.01 13.66 1.83
CA TYR A 91 10.88 12.21 1.91
C TYR A 91 9.45 11.73 1.61
N MET A 92 8.45 12.55 1.95
CA MET A 92 7.04 12.26 1.66
C MET A 92 6.75 12.34 0.17
N CYS A 93 7.39 13.27 -0.57
CA CYS A 93 7.30 13.29 -2.03
C CYS A 93 7.79 11.98 -2.65
N LEU A 94 8.94 11.45 -2.18
CA LEU A 94 9.44 10.16 -2.66
C LEU A 94 8.47 9.03 -2.35
N ASN A 95 8.02 8.91 -1.10
CA ASN A 95 7.06 7.89 -0.68
C ASN A 95 5.78 7.92 -1.54
N LEU A 96 5.18 9.10 -1.71
CA LEU A 96 3.95 9.27 -2.49
C LEU A 96 4.17 9.07 -3.99
N SER A 97 5.38 9.28 -4.51
CA SER A 97 5.67 9.03 -5.93
C SER A 97 5.56 7.55 -6.31
N PHE A 98 5.85 6.65 -5.36
CA PHE A 98 5.61 5.21 -5.53
C PHE A 98 4.11 4.90 -5.54
N LEU A 99 3.31 5.62 -4.75
CA LEU A 99 1.84 5.47 -4.75
C LEU A 99 1.23 5.96 -6.06
N GLY A 100 1.63 7.15 -6.51
CA GLY A 100 1.07 7.81 -7.69
C GLY A 100 1.48 7.17 -9.02
N GLY A 101 2.45 6.25 -9.01
CA GLY A 101 2.78 5.42 -10.18
C GLY A 101 3.52 6.16 -11.31
N ASN A 102 3.83 7.46 -11.17
CA ASN A 102 4.50 8.23 -12.21
C ASN A 102 6.03 8.09 -12.09
N GLN A 103 6.62 7.34 -13.02
CA GLN A 103 8.06 7.03 -13.02
C GLN A 103 8.95 8.29 -13.12
N GLU A 104 8.50 9.33 -13.82
CA GLU A 104 9.28 10.56 -13.97
C GLU A 104 9.36 11.33 -12.66
N ILE A 105 8.24 11.47 -11.94
CA ILE A 105 8.23 12.07 -10.60
C ILE A 105 9.10 11.25 -9.65
N MET A 106 8.93 9.92 -9.64
CA MET A 106 9.71 9.03 -8.79
C MET A 106 11.22 9.16 -9.06
N SER A 107 11.63 9.15 -10.33
CA SER A 107 13.03 9.30 -10.74
C SER A 107 13.61 10.67 -10.34
N GLU A 108 12.82 11.75 -10.41
CA GLU A 108 13.25 13.06 -9.92
C GLU A 108 13.39 13.05 -8.40
N CYS A 109 12.46 12.44 -7.66
CA CYS A 109 12.52 12.35 -6.20
C CYS A 109 13.76 11.59 -5.71
N LEU A 110 14.13 10.49 -6.40
CA LEU A 110 15.31 9.68 -6.06
C LEU A 110 16.65 10.43 -6.16
N LYS A 111 16.71 11.55 -6.89
CA LYS A 111 17.92 12.38 -6.96
C LYS A 111 18.22 13.11 -5.65
N TYR A 112 17.23 13.26 -4.78
CA TYR A 112 17.33 14.03 -3.53
C TYR A 112 17.05 13.21 -2.28
N GLN A 113 16.36 12.08 -2.42
CA GLN A 113 15.89 11.25 -1.30
C GLN A 113 16.27 9.78 -1.52
N THR A 114 16.46 9.05 -0.42
CA THR A 114 16.76 7.61 -0.46
C THR A 114 15.50 6.82 -0.09
N PRO A 115 15.16 5.74 -0.83
CA PRO A 115 14.05 4.86 -0.49
C PRO A 115 14.14 4.28 0.92
N SER A 116 12.97 4.08 1.53
CA SER A 116 12.81 3.43 2.83
C SER A 116 11.72 2.35 2.74
N GLU A 117 11.50 1.60 3.82
CA GLU A 117 10.40 0.64 3.91
C GLU A 117 9.03 1.27 3.58
N ALA A 118 8.84 2.56 3.84
CA ALA A 118 7.63 3.28 3.47
C ALA A 118 7.42 3.31 1.96
N CYS A 119 8.49 3.46 1.15
CA CYS A 119 8.41 3.38 -0.31
C CYS A 119 7.92 2.01 -0.77
N MET A 120 8.42 0.93 -0.16
CA MET A 120 7.96 -0.43 -0.47
C MET A 120 6.47 -0.59 -0.15
N ASN A 121 6.03 -0.07 0.99
CA ASN A 121 4.61 -0.11 1.36
C ASN A 121 3.75 0.63 0.33
N PHE A 122 4.15 1.82 -0.12
CA PHE A 122 3.42 2.57 -1.14
C PHE A 122 3.43 1.88 -2.51
N ALA A 123 4.52 1.22 -2.90
CA ALA A 123 4.58 0.43 -4.13
C ALA A 123 3.67 -0.81 -4.09
N ILE A 124 3.55 -1.46 -2.92
CA ILE A 124 2.58 -2.55 -2.70
C ILE A 124 1.14 -2.00 -2.79
N ILE A 125 0.86 -0.87 -2.15
CA ILE A 125 -0.48 -0.24 -2.19
C ILE A 125 -0.87 0.13 -3.63
N SER A 126 0.07 0.60 -4.45
CA SER A 126 -0.20 1.01 -5.82
C SER A 126 -0.37 -0.16 -6.79
N HIS A 127 -0.18 -1.40 -6.36
CA HIS A 127 -0.13 -2.59 -7.23
C HIS A 127 0.85 -2.44 -8.40
N ASN A 128 1.94 -1.69 -8.22
CA ASN A 128 2.96 -1.51 -9.25
C ASN A 128 4.14 -2.47 -8.99
N ILE A 129 4.12 -3.61 -9.67
CA ILE A 129 5.12 -4.67 -9.44
C ILE A 129 6.53 -4.27 -9.90
N ASP A 130 6.64 -3.40 -10.90
CA ASP A 130 7.93 -2.88 -11.37
C ASP A 130 8.58 -2.05 -10.26
N PHE A 131 7.79 -1.26 -9.53
CA PHE A 131 8.28 -0.50 -8.37
C PHE A 131 8.67 -1.40 -7.20
N VAL A 132 7.88 -2.43 -6.91
CA VAL A 132 8.19 -3.40 -5.85
C VAL A 132 9.51 -4.12 -6.15
N THR A 133 9.66 -4.65 -7.36
CA THR A 133 10.88 -5.36 -7.79
C THR A 133 12.09 -4.42 -7.88
N PHE A 134 11.90 -3.19 -8.36
CA PHE A 134 12.94 -2.16 -8.35
C PHE A 134 13.46 -1.87 -6.93
N LEU A 135 12.57 -1.60 -5.98
CA LEU A 135 12.95 -1.33 -4.59
C LEU A 135 13.63 -2.53 -3.92
N MET A 136 13.16 -3.73 -4.22
CA MET A 136 13.76 -4.95 -3.72
C MET A 136 15.17 -5.17 -4.28
N ASN A 137 15.36 -5.06 -5.58
CA ASN A 137 16.62 -5.44 -6.24
C ASN A 137 17.70 -4.35 -6.12
N GLU A 138 17.32 -3.09 -6.29
CA GLU A 138 18.29 -1.98 -6.32
C GLU A 138 18.60 -1.43 -4.92
N TYR A 139 17.66 -1.57 -3.97
CA TYR A 139 17.81 -1.03 -2.62
C TYR A 139 17.77 -2.09 -1.52
N ASN A 140 17.62 -3.38 -1.85
CA ASN A 140 17.53 -4.49 -0.89
C ASN A 140 16.43 -4.30 0.16
N ILE A 141 15.33 -3.62 -0.20
CA ILE A 141 14.20 -3.40 0.71
C ILE A 141 13.31 -4.64 0.69
N THR A 142 13.07 -5.23 1.86
CA THR A 142 12.26 -6.45 1.98
C THR A 142 10.78 -6.17 1.79
N ILE A 143 10.09 -7.07 1.08
CA ILE A 143 8.64 -7.05 0.91
C ILE A 143 7.96 -7.47 2.22
N ASN A 144 7.00 -6.66 2.69
CA ASN A 144 6.22 -6.96 3.89
C ASN A 144 4.96 -7.77 3.53
N LEU A 145 4.95 -9.06 3.86
CA LEU A 145 3.83 -9.97 3.55
C LEU A 145 2.50 -9.57 4.20
N LEU A 146 2.53 -8.95 5.38
CA LEU A 146 1.31 -8.43 6.03
C LEU A 146 0.70 -7.31 5.17
N ASN A 147 1.53 -6.44 4.60
CA ASN A 147 1.06 -5.39 3.69
C ASN A 147 0.54 -5.97 2.37
N CYS A 148 1.21 -6.99 1.80
CA CYS A 148 0.68 -7.68 0.61
C CYS A 148 -0.73 -8.22 0.86
N GLY A 149 -0.96 -8.86 2.01
CA GLY A 149 -2.28 -9.36 2.38
C GLY A 149 -3.30 -8.26 2.65
N ASN A 150 -2.96 -7.24 3.44
CA ASN A 150 -3.87 -6.13 3.78
C ASN A 150 -4.36 -5.35 2.55
N TYR A 151 -3.53 -5.25 1.51
CA TYR A 151 -3.86 -4.57 0.25
C TYR A 151 -4.22 -5.55 -0.87
N ASN A 152 -4.36 -6.85 -0.57
CA ASN A 152 -4.69 -7.90 -1.55
C ASN A 152 -3.77 -7.90 -2.80
N ASN A 153 -2.50 -7.60 -2.61
CA ASN A 153 -1.49 -7.58 -3.68
C ASN A 153 -0.75 -8.92 -3.70
N LEU A 154 -1.36 -9.89 -4.39
CA LEU A 154 -0.85 -11.25 -4.51
C LEU A 154 0.43 -11.30 -5.36
N GLU A 155 0.58 -10.42 -6.35
CA GLU A 155 1.78 -10.35 -7.19
C GLU A 155 3.02 -10.06 -6.35
N SER A 156 2.96 -9.08 -5.44
CA SER A 156 4.08 -8.74 -4.55
C SER A 156 4.39 -9.87 -3.57
N PHE A 157 3.35 -10.56 -3.08
CA PHE A 157 3.52 -11.75 -2.26
C PHE A 157 4.25 -12.87 -3.02
N LEU A 158 3.92 -13.08 -4.30
CA LEU A 158 4.57 -14.09 -5.13
C LEU A 158 6.00 -13.70 -5.50
N VAL A 159 6.31 -12.41 -5.68
CA VAL A 159 7.70 -11.94 -5.82
C VAL A 159 8.51 -12.24 -4.56
N TYR A 160 7.97 -11.97 -3.37
CA TYR A 160 8.64 -12.36 -2.12
C TYR A 160 8.92 -13.87 -2.09
N PHE A 161 7.93 -14.69 -2.45
CA PHE A 161 8.07 -16.14 -2.43
C PHE A 161 9.12 -16.63 -3.43
N ASP A 162 9.11 -16.12 -4.67
CA ASP A 162 10.08 -16.47 -5.71
C ASP A 162 11.53 -16.23 -5.26
N GLN A 163 11.74 -15.14 -4.53
CA GLN A 163 13.08 -14.70 -4.16
C GLN A 163 13.60 -15.34 -2.86
N THR A 164 12.71 -15.65 -1.92
CA THR A 164 13.09 -16.18 -0.60
C THR A 164 12.92 -17.70 -0.51
N ASN A 165 12.00 -18.25 -1.30
CA ASN A 165 11.52 -19.63 -1.20
C ASN A 165 11.05 -19.99 0.22
N ASP A 166 10.58 -19.00 0.99
CA ASP A 166 10.15 -19.18 2.38
C ASP A 166 8.69 -19.66 2.44
N PHE A 167 8.53 -20.99 2.36
CA PHE A 167 7.23 -21.65 2.45
C PHE A 167 6.48 -21.36 3.76
N ASN A 168 7.21 -21.20 4.86
CA ASN A 168 6.65 -21.06 6.21
C ASN A 168 6.05 -19.67 6.41
N GLN A 169 6.80 -18.63 6.05
CA GLN A 169 6.30 -17.26 6.08
C GLN A 169 5.17 -17.07 5.07
N CYS A 170 5.32 -17.55 3.83
CA CYS A 170 4.26 -17.47 2.84
C CYS A 170 2.98 -18.17 3.30
N PHE A 171 3.09 -19.37 3.88
CA PHE A 171 1.94 -20.06 4.48
C PHE A 171 1.27 -19.24 5.59
N THR A 172 2.06 -18.68 6.50
CA THR A 172 1.56 -17.91 7.66
C THR A 172 0.68 -16.73 7.23
N TYR A 173 1.05 -16.03 6.15
CA TYR A 173 0.32 -14.86 5.65
C TYR A 173 -0.71 -15.18 4.56
N SER A 174 -0.69 -16.37 3.95
CA SER A 174 -1.64 -16.79 2.90
C SER A 174 -3.12 -16.59 3.24
N PRO A 175 -3.59 -16.77 4.49
CA PRO A 175 -5.00 -16.56 4.84
C PRO A 175 -5.50 -15.13 4.62
N LEU A 176 -4.61 -14.13 4.57
CA LEU A 176 -4.98 -12.73 4.33
C LEU A 176 -5.62 -12.52 2.94
N PHE A 177 -5.31 -13.37 1.97
CA PHE A 177 -5.87 -13.29 0.62
C PHE A 177 -7.25 -13.95 0.50
N GLU A 178 -7.71 -14.66 1.53
CA GLU A 178 -8.96 -15.43 1.50
C GLU A 178 -9.04 -16.43 0.33
N ILE A 179 -7.88 -16.98 -0.06
CA ILE A 179 -7.73 -18.01 -1.10
C ILE A 179 -7.32 -19.33 -0.42
N PRO A 180 -8.26 -20.23 -0.07
CA PRO A 180 -7.94 -21.48 0.63
C PRO A 180 -6.97 -22.39 -0.14
N SER A 181 -7.00 -22.35 -1.48
CA SER A 181 -6.06 -23.10 -2.33
C SER A 181 -4.61 -22.64 -2.18
N LEU A 182 -4.36 -21.37 -1.83
CA LEU A 182 -3.02 -20.86 -1.55
C LEU A 182 -2.44 -21.50 -0.28
N CYS A 183 -3.26 -21.59 0.77
CA CYS A 183 -2.89 -22.32 1.99
C CYS A 183 -2.64 -23.82 1.71
N LYS A 184 -3.51 -24.46 0.90
CA LYS A 184 -3.32 -25.87 0.49
C LYS A 184 -2.00 -26.06 -0.25
N TYR A 185 -1.64 -25.13 -1.14
CA TYR A 185 -0.40 -25.19 -1.89
C TYR A 185 0.81 -25.24 -0.94
N PHE A 186 0.96 -24.25 -0.05
CA PHE A 186 2.12 -24.22 0.86
C PHE A 186 2.15 -25.41 1.83
N LEU A 187 0.99 -25.84 2.36
CA LEU A 187 0.92 -27.06 3.19
C LEU A 187 1.34 -28.31 2.42
N SER A 188 0.95 -28.45 1.16
CA SER A 188 1.36 -29.58 0.32
C SER A 188 2.86 -29.60 0.01
N ARG A 189 3.52 -28.44 0.17
CA ARG A 189 4.97 -28.27 0.02
C ARG A 189 5.72 -28.38 1.34
N GLY A 190 5.04 -28.74 2.44
CA GLY A 190 5.69 -29.02 3.73
C GLY A 190 5.83 -27.81 4.65
N ALA A 191 5.10 -26.72 4.40
CA ALA A 191 5.05 -25.60 5.34
C ALA A 191 4.57 -26.06 6.73
N ASP A 192 5.19 -25.55 7.81
CA ASP A 192 4.78 -25.86 9.17
C ASP A 192 3.45 -25.18 9.49
N ILE A 193 2.43 -25.99 9.79
CA ILE A 193 1.10 -25.52 10.16
C ILE A 193 1.08 -24.71 11.47
N ASN A 194 2.11 -24.85 12.30
CA ASN A 194 2.26 -24.15 13.57
C ASN A 194 3.28 -23.00 13.50
N GLU A 195 3.79 -22.68 12.31
CA GLU A 195 4.68 -21.54 12.11
C GLU A 195 4.06 -20.27 12.68
N LYS A 196 4.91 -19.42 13.27
CA LYS A 196 4.49 -18.16 13.87
C LYS A 196 5.29 -17.02 13.29
N ASP A 197 4.60 -15.95 12.95
CA ASP A 197 5.28 -14.72 12.59
C ASP A 197 5.94 -14.05 13.81
N ILE A 198 6.59 -12.90 13.56
CA ILE A 198 7.25 -12.08 14.58
C ILE A 198 6.30 -11.59 15.70
N LEU A 199 4.98 -11.61 15.46
CA LEU A 199 3.95 -11.26 16.44
C LEU A 199 3.39 -12.51 17.16
N GLY A 200 3.93 -13.69 16.89
CA GLY A 200 3.47 -14.96 17.45
C GLY A 200 2.18 -15.49 16.81
N ARG A 201 1.78 -14.96 15.65
CA ARG A 201 0.52 -15.31 14.95
C ARG A 201 0.76 -16.43 13.96
N THR A 202 -0.15 -17.38 13.96
CA THR A 202 -0.20 -18.49 12.99
C THR A 202 -1.13 -18.16 11.83
N ALA A 203 -1.08 -18.95 10.75
CA ALA A 203 -2.06 -18.91 9.67
C ALA A 203 -3.52 -19.01 10.19
N LEU A 204 -3.77 -19.81 11.24
CA LEU A 204 -5.12 -19.92 11.81
C LEU A 204 -5.59 -18.61 12.44
N ASN A 205 -4.70 -17.86 13.10
CA ASN A 205 -5.03 -16.56 13.67
C ASN A 205 -5.42 -15.56 12.57
N TYR A 206 -4.69 -15.54 11.47
CA TYR A 206 -5.02 -14.68 10.32
C TYR A 206 -6.35 -15.09 9.68
N ALA A 207 -6.58 -16.38 9.43
CA ALA A 207 -7.83 -16.88 8.86
C ALA A 207 -9.07 -16.49 9.70
N GLN A 208 -8.94 -16.53 11.04
CA GLN A 208 -9.98 -16.11 11.97
C GLN A 208 -10.24 -14.61 11.89
N ASN A 209 -9.19 -13.78 11.85
CA ASN A 209 -9.32 -12.32 11.74
C ASN A 209 -9.97 -11.89 10.42
N CYS A 210 -9.68 -12.60 9.32
CA CYS A 210 -10.31 -12.39 8.01
C CYS A 210 -11.73 -12.95 7.93
N ASN A 211 -12.24 -13.65 8.97
CA ASN A 211 -13.53 -14.35 8.93
C ASN A 211 -13.68 -15.37 7.77
N SER A 212 -12.56 -15.88 7.25
CA SER A 212 -12.55 -16.85 6.14
C SER A 212 -12.89 -18.25 6.66
N LYS A 213 -14.20 -18.55 6.76
CA LYS A 213 -14.71 -19.83 7.32
C LYS A 213 -14.11 -21.05 6.63
N GLU A 214 -13.98 -21.01 5.30
CA GLU A 214 -13.40 -22.12 4.53
C GLU A 214 -11.92 -22.34 4.88
N THR A 215 -11.14 -21.26 4.96
CA THR A 215 -9.72 -21.34 5.36
C THR A 215 -9.56 -21.83 6.79
N VAL A 216 -10.40 -21.38 7.72
CA VAL A 216 -10.40 -21.86 9.12
C VAL A 216 -10.69 -23.36 9.17
N GLN A 217 -11.74 -23.83 8.48
CA GLN A 217 -12.08 -25.26 8.43
C GLN A 217 -10.96 -26.10 7.81
N LEU A 218 -10.36 -25.60 6.72
CA LEU A 218 -9.21 -26.21 6.09
C LEU A 218 -8.07 -26.39 7.10
N LEU A 219 -7.64 -25.33 7.77
CA LEU A 219 -6.51 -25.36 8.69
C LEU A 219 -6.77 -26.29 9.90
N ILE A 220 -7.98 -26.24 10.49
CA ILE A 220 -8.36 -27.16 11.58
C ILE A 220 -8.28 -28.62 11.10
N SER A 221 -8.76 -28.91 9.89
CA SER A 221 -8.74 -30.28 9.35
C SER A 221 -7.32 -30.81 9.20
N TYR A 222 -6.35 -29.98 8.79
CA TYR A 222 -4.95 -30.36 8.69
C TYR A 222 -4.31 -30.54 10.08
N GLN A 223 -4.61 -29.69 11.06
CA GLN A 223 -4.09 -29.83 12.43
C GLN A 223 -4.56 -31.12 13.12
N VAL A 224 -5.82 -31.51 12.92
CA VAL A 224 -6.35 -32.77 13.45
C VAL A 224 -5.65 -33.97 12.79
N ARG A 225 -5.44 -33.92 11.47
CA ARG A 225 -4.73 -34.99 10.74
C ARG A 225 -3.28 -35.12 11.15
N SER A 226 -2.56 -34.01 11.31
CA SER A 226 -1.16 -34.04 11.74
C SER A 226 -1.03 -34.67 13.13
N ARG A 227 -1.89 -34.29 14.09
CA ARG A 227 -1.95 -34.91 15.42
C ARG A 227 -2.31 -36.40 15.39
N ALA A 228 -3.27 -36.80 14.56
CA ALA A 228 -3.66 -38.21 14.43
C ALA A 228 -2.55 -39.10 13.85
N ALA A 229 -1.64 -38.55 13.02
CA ALA A 229 -0.48 -39.26 12.51
C ALA A 229 0.54 -39.59 13.62
N PHE A 230 0.70 -38.73 14.63
CA PHE A 230 1.59 -38.98 15.77
C PHE A 230 1.10 -40.05 16.73
N ILE A 231 -0.21 -40.36 16.75
CA ILE A 231 -0.80 -41.39 17.63
C ILE A 231 -0.67 -42.80 17.03
N LYS A 232 -0.27 -42.94 15.75
CA LYS A 232 -0.21 -44.21 15.02
C LYS A 232 1.19 -44.82 14.85
N LEU A 233 2.19 -44.41 15.62
CA LEU A 233 3.47 -45.13 15.71
C LEU A 233 3.42 -46.11 16.91
N PRO A 234 3.33 -47.43 16.70
CA PRO A 234 3.56 -48.40 17.77
C PRO A 234 5.06 -48.71 17.93
N ASP A 235 5.44 -49.07 19.15
CA ASP A 235 6.75 -49.63 19.55
C ASP A 235 7.19 -50.85 18.71
#